data_AF-A0A6G6K475-F1
#
_entry.id   AF-A0A6G6K475-F1
#
_cell.length_a   1.000
_cell.length_b   1.000
_cell.length_c   1.000
_cell.angle_alpha   90.00
_cell.angle_beta   90.00
_cell.angle_gamma   90.00
#
_symmetry.space_group_name_H-M   'P 1'
#
loop_
_entity.id
_entity.type
_entity.pdbx_description
1 polymer ?
#
loop_
_entity_poly.entity_id
_entity_poly.type
_entity_poly.pdbx_seq_one_letter_code
_entity_poly.pdbx_strand_id
1 'polypeptide(L)'
;MYYWLGKLAAVLRVPRPQHRQHDAAKAAEFREALRERLHELNVPRQRPVRIWLQDEGRFGLHGFARRVWTLPGIKPVVPTQQRYEWFYAFAAQECTQGSMEVAYWSGVELPVTRKFLEQIAASEPAAEHVIIYDGAGFHPKPGVHTLPEHVHVITLPPYSPELNPVENLWDLLRDEVCNQAFDSLGNLQSRLTVALQNYRQHSTKVTSLIHGWIKRTVNASSPSIIPVFN
;
A
#
# COMPACT_ATOMS: atom_id res chain seq x y z
N MET A 1 41.33 9.81 3.21
CA MET A 1 39.97 9.34 3.60
C MET A 1 39.37 8.39 2.56
N TYR A 2 39.07 8.85 1.34
CA TYR A 2 38.44 8.00 0.29
C TYR A 2 39.23 6.73 -0.10
N TYR A 3 40.56 6.79 -0.14
CA TYR A 3 41.42 5.62 -0.37
C TYR A 3 41.15 4.49 0.65
N TRP A 4 41.13 4.83 1.94
CA TRP A 4 40.89 3.88 3.02
C TRP A 4 39.45 3.37 3.03
N LEU A 5 38.47 4.22 2.71
CA LEU A 5 37.08 3.82 2.54
C LEU A 5 36.90 2.79 1.41
N GLY A 6 37.59 2.98 0.28
CA GLY A 6 37.60 2.00 -0.82
C GLY A 6 38.20 0.66 -0.42
N LYS A 7 39.26 0.66 0.41
CA LYS A 7 39.85 -0.58 0.97
C LYS A 7 38.90 -1.33 1.92
N LEU A 8 37.99 -0.61 2.58
CA LEU A 8 36.97 -1.18 3.45
C LEU A 8 35.66 -1.53 2.71
N ALA A 9 35.66 -1.51 1.37
CA ALA A 9 34.47 -1.68 0.55
C ALA A 9 33.31 -0.73 0.91
N ALA A 10 33.62 0.43 1.49
CA ALA A 10 32.62 1.43 1.81
C ALA A 10 32.11 2.09 0.52
N VAL A 11 30.79 2.24 0.43
CA VAL A 11 30.11 2.81 -0.74
C VAL A 11 29.48 4.12 -0.35
N LEU A 12 29.71 5.16 -1.15
CA LEU A 12 29.01 6.43 -1.00
C LEU A 12 27.51 6.22 -1.28
N ARG A 13 26.66 6.52 -0.30
CA ARG A 13 25.20 6.39 -0.40
C ARG A 13 24.54 7.68 0.04
N VAL A 14 23.42 8.01 -0.60
CA VAL A 14 22.50 9.04 -0.10
C VAL A 14 21.64 8.40 1.00
N PRO A 15 21.57 8.97 2.22
CA PRO A 15 20.70 8.48 3.27
C PRO A 15 19.22 8.47 2.82
N ARG A 16 18.43 7.52 3.32
CA ARG A 16 16.99 7.52 3.07
C ARG A 16 16.33 8.58 3.95
N PRO A 17 15.53 9.50 3.38
CA PRO A 17 14.73 10.43 4.17
C PRO A 17 13.79 9.67 5.12
N GLN A 18 13.60 10.20 6.33
CA GLN A 18 12.65 9.68 7.31
C GLN A 18 11.94 10.86 7.97
N HIS A 19 10.66 10.71 8.27
CA HIS A 19 9.90 11.76 8.93
C HIS A 19 10.43 11.99 10.36
N ARG A 20 10.57 13.25 10.78
CA ARG A 20 11.15 13.62 12.09
C ARG A 20 10.42 12.99 13.28
N GLN A 21 9.13 12.74 13.13
CA GLN A 21 8.27 12.18 14.18
C GLN A 21 8.11 10.64 14.07
N HIS A 22 8.86 9.98 13.20
CA HIS A 22 8.86 8.53 13.12
C HIS A 22 9.37 7.93 14.45
N ASP A 23 8.68 6.88 14.91
CA ASP A 23 8.97 6.19 16.16
C ASP A 23 9.03 4.68 15.92
N ALA A 24 10.26 4.16 15.86
CA ALA A 24 10.51 2.75 15.62
C ALA A 24 9.97 1.84 16.74
N ALA A 25 9.89 2.34 17.98
CA ALA A 25 9.33 1.57 19.09
C ALA A 25 7.83 1.37 18.91
N LYS A 26 7.10 2.41 18.50
CA LYS A 26 5.66 2.30 18.16
C LYS A 26 5.40 1.38 16.98
N ALA A 27 6.26 1.40 15.97
CA ALA A 27 6.15 0.47 14.84
C ALA A 27 6.35 -0.99 15.28
N ALA A 28 7.30 -1.25 16.18
CA ALA A 28 7.52 -2.59 16.75
C ALA A 28 6.36 -3.02 17.67
N GLU A 29 5.91 -2.14 18.56
CA GLU A 29 4.77 -2.37 19.46
C GLU A 29 3.51 -2.70 18.66
N PHE A 30 3.25 -1.99 17.56
CA PHE A 30 2.12 -2.30 16.69
C PHE A 30 2.18 -3.72 16.12
N ARG A 31 3.35 -4.19 15.71
CA ARG A 31 3.51 -5.55 15.14
C ARG A 31 3.20 -6.63 16.17
N GLU A 32 3.66 -6.45 17.40
CA GLU A 32 3.40 -7.38 18.51
C GLU A 32 1.92 -7.33 18.94
N ALA A 33 1.35 -6.12 19.07
CA ALA A 33 -0.02 -5.92 19.51
C ALA A 33 -1.07 -6.23 18.43
N LEU A 34 -0.69 -6.38 17.15
CA LEU A 34 -1.67 -6.56 16.06
C LEU A 34 -2.56 -7.79 16.29
N ARG A 35 -2.01 -8.89 16.82
CA ARG A 35 -2.83 -10.09 17.12
C ARG A 35 -3.92 -9.78 18.14
N GLU A 36 -3.56 -9.11 19.21
CA GLU A 36 -4.50 -8.75 20.28
C GLU A 36 -5.57 -7.80 19.76
N ARG A 37 -5.18 -6.77 18.99
CA ARG A 37 -6.11 -5.84 18.34
C ARG A 37 -7.10 -6.55 17.42
N LEU A 38 -6.65 -7.56 16.67
CA LEU A 38 -7.54 -8.38 15.83
C LEU A 38 -8.56 -9.16 16.67
N HIS A 39 -8.16 -9.69 17.84
CA HIS A 39 -9.08 -10.36 18.75
C HIS A 39 -10.08 -9.39 19.41
N GLU A 40 -9.64 -8.19 19.75
CA GLU A 40 -10.46 -7.14 20.38
C GLU A 40 -11.60 -6.64 19.48
N LEU A 41 -11.46 -6.74 18.16
CA LEU A 41 -12.54 -6.39 17.22
C LEU A 41 -13.78 -7.28 17.38
N ASN A 42 -13.67 -8.44 18.04
CA ASN A 42 -14.79 -9.35 18.31
C ASN A 42 -15.66 -9.66 17.08
N VAL A 43 -14.99 -9.83 15.93
CA VAL A 43 -15.61 -10.12 14.64
C VAL A 43 -16.40 -11.45 14.70
N PRO A 44 -17.60 -11.53 14.11
CA PRO A 44 -18.41 -12.76 14.11
C PRO A 44 -17.65 -13.98 13.59
N ARG A 45 -17.52 -15.02 14.42
CA ARG A 45 -16.77 -16.26 14.09
C ARG A 45 -17.39 -17.12 12.98
N GLN A 46 -18.64 -16.84 12.61
CA GLN A 46 -19.39 -17.62 11.63
C GLN A 46 -19.16 -17.14 10.18
N ARG A 47 -18.43 -16.04 10.00
CA ARG A 47 -18.16 -15.43 8.70
C ARG A 47 -16.67 -15.48 8.39
N PRO A 48 -16.29 -15.61 7.10
CA PRO A 48 -14.90 -15.42 6.70
C PRO A 48 -14.43 -14.03 7.11
N VAL A 49 -13.16 -13.92 7.51
CA VAL A 49 -12.54 -12.62 7.79
C VAL A 49 -11.49 -12.34 6.74
N ARG A 50 -11.48 -11.12 6.21
CA ARG A 50 -10.50 -10.62 5.24
C ARG A 50 -9.74 -9.45 5.86
N ILE A 51 -8.42 -9.55 5.88
CA ILE A 51 -7.56 -8.52 6.46
C ILE A 51 -6.86 -7.79 5.32
N TRP A 52 -7.11 -6.49 5.22
CA TRP A 52 -6.66 -5.63 4.15
C TRP A 52 -5.68 -4.60 4.68
N LEU A 53 -4.59 -4.37 3.95
CA LEU A 53 -3.82 -3.14 4.09
C LEU A 53 -4.21 -2.19 2.97
N GLN A 54 -4.54 -0.96 3.34
CA GLN A 54 -5.03 0.04 2.41
C GLN A 54 -4.18 1.31 2.50
N ASP A 55 -4.01 1.96 1.36
CA ASP A 55 -3.31 3.24 1.24
C ASP A 55 -3.76 4.00 -0.02
N GLU A 56 -3.33 5.27 -0.13
CA GLU A 56 -3.53 6.13 -1.29
C GLU A 56 -2.21 6.65 -1.88
N GLY A 57 -2.02 6.43 -3.18
CA GLY A 57 -0.89 6.96 -3.96
C GLY A 57 -1.32 8.12 -4.84
N ARG A 58 -0.62 9.26 -4.76
CA ARG A 58 -0.81 10.39 -5.70
C ARG A 58 0.03 10.19 -6.96
N PHE A 59 -0.63 10.23 -8.13
CA PHE A 59 0.01 10.17 -9.45
C PHE A 59 -0.40 11.36 -10.30
N GLY A 60 0.52 11.93 -11.07
CA GLY A 60 0.23 13.11 -11.86
C GLY A 60 1.20 13.34 -13.00
N LEU A 61 0.96 14.42 -13.73
CA LEU A 61 1.75 14.85 -14.90
C LEU A 61 3.01 15.63 -14.49
N HIS A 62 3.37 15.56 -13.21
CA HIS A 62 4.69 15.93 -12.72
C HIS A 62 5.59 14.70 -12.81
N GLY A 63 6.24 14.54 -13.96
CA GLY A 63 7.08 13.38 -14.25
C GLY A 63 8.33 13.36 -13.36
N PHE A 64 8.91 12.16 -13.21
CA PHE A 64 10.12 11.96 -12.44
C PHE A 64 11.04 10.95 -13.14
N ALA A 65 12.34 11.12 -12.92
CA ALA A 65 13.36 10.22 -13.46
C ALA A 65 13.77 9.18 -12.42
N ARG A 66 13.99 7.94 -12.88
CA ARG A 66 14.63 6.87 -12.11
C ARG A 66 15.89 6.42 -12.83
N ARG A 67 16.82 5.81 -12.08
CA ARG A 67 18.07 5.29 -12.64
C ARG A 67 17.77 4.21 -13.68
N VAL A 68 18.49 4.25 -14.79
CA VAL A 68 18.42 3.26 -15.88
C VAL A 68 19.81 2.70 -16.17
N TRP A 69 19.84 1.51 -16.76
CA TRP A 69 21.08 0.93 -17.28
C TRP A 69 21.42 1.55 -18.63
N THR A 70 22.69 1.88 -18.83
CA THR A 70 23.22 2.43 -20.09
C THR A 70 24.66 1.95 -20.30
N LEU A 71 25.15 1.99 -21.53
CA LEU A 71 26.54 1.64 -21.83
C LEU A 71 27.49 2.72 -21.30
N PRO A 72 28.74 2.36 -20.95
CA PRO A 72 29.74 3.34 -20.53
C PRO A 72 29.89 4.49 -21.55
N GLY A 73 29.89 5.73 -21.07
CA GLY A 73 30.01 6.92 -21.91
C GLY A 73 28.70 7.41 -22.56
N ILE A 74 27.60 6.63 -22.47
CA ILE A 74 26.30 7.06 -22.99
C ILE A 74 25.50 7.74 -21.87
N LYS A 75 25.02 8.96 -22.13
CA LYS A 75 24.10 9.67 -21.24
C LYS A 75 22.67 9.52 -21.76
N PRO A 76 21.80 8.73 -21.09
CA PRO A 76 20.41 8.61 -21.50
C PRO A 76 19.69 9.95 -21.33
N VAL A 77 18.83 10.28 -22.30
CA VAL A 77 18.00 11.47 -22.30
C VAL A 77 16.55 11.02 -22.29
N VAL A 78 15.79 11.51 -21.30
CA VAL A 78 14.37 11.20 -21.12
C VAL A 78 13.57 12.51 -21.12
N PRO A 79 12.32 12.51 -21.60
CA PRO A 79 11.48 13.70 -21.56
C PRO A 79 11.20 14.09 -20.10
N THR A 80 11.16 15.40 -19.83
CA THR A 80 10.81 15.96 -18.52
C THR A 80 9.50 16.72 -18.62
N GLN A 81 8.62 16.52 -17.65
CA GLN A 81 7.30 17.14 -17.62
C GLN A 81 7.00 17.70 -16.22
N GLN A 82 6.52 18.94 -16.15
CA GLN A 82 6.13 19.59 -14.91
C GLN A 82 4.73 20.19 -15.05
N ARG A 83 3.70 19.35 -15.00
CA ARG A 83 2.29 19.78 -14.95
C ARG A 83 1.68 19.40 -13.61
N TYR A 84 1.05 20.36 -12.95
CA TYR A 84 0.44 20.23 -11.63
C TYR A 84 -0.98 19.69 -11.71
N GLU A 85 -1.13 18.55 -12.38
CA GLU A 85 -2.38 17.80 -12.52
C GLU A 85 -2.15 16.40 -11.98
N TRP A 86 -3.06 15.91 -11.13
CA TRP A 86 -2.94 14.61 -10.48
C TRP A 86 -4.29 13.99 -10.16
N PHE A 87 -4.27 12.70 -9.86
CA PHE A 87 -5.33 11.95 -9.21
C PHE A 87 -4.73 11.08 -8.10
N TYR A 88 -5.61 10.50 -7.30
CA TYR A 88 -5.28 9.55 -6.25
C TYR A 88 -5.71 8.16 -6.68
N ALA A 89 -4.79 7.21 -6.57
CA ALA A 89 -5.06 5.79 -6.68
C ALA A 89 -5.21 5.23 -5.28
N PHE A 90 -6.36 4.63 -4.99
CA PHE A 90 -6.60 3.86 -3.78
C PHE A 90 -6.29 2.41 -4.08
N ALA A 91 -5.58 1.73 -3.18
CA ALA A 91 -5.38 0.29 -3.26
C ALA A 91 -5.53 -0.35 -1.89
N ALA A 92 -6.16 -1.52 -1.87
CA ALA A 92 -6.21 -2.40 -0.72
C ALA A 92 -5.74 -3.79 -1.11
N GLN A 93 -4.78 -4.34 -0.35
CA GLN A 93 -4.25 -5.69 -0.56
C GLN A 93 -4.67 -6.61 0.60
N GLU A 94 -5.30 -7.72 0.26
CA GLU A 94 -5.75 -8.73 1.21
C GLU A 94 -4.59 -9.69 1.56
N CYS A 95 -4.45 -10.00 2.85
CA CYS A 95 -3.27 -10.68 3.39
C CYS A 95 -3.23 -12.20 3.19
N THR A 96 -4.38 -12.87 2.98
CA THR A 96 -4.50 -14.33 3.01
C THR A 96 -4.60 -14.95 1.62
N GLN A 97 -5.62 -14.57 0.86
CA GLN A 97 -5.92 -15.00 -0.50
C GLN A 97 -5.19 -14.16 -1.54
N GLY A 98 -4.71 -12.96 -1.18
CA GLY A 98 -4.03 -12.07 -2.13
C GLY A 98 -4.98 -11.36 -3.09
N SER A 99 -6.22 -11.13 -2.67
CA SER A 99 -7.17 -10.28 -3.38
C SER A 99 -6.71 -8.81 -3.34
N MET A 100 -7.09 -8.02 -4.34
CA MET A 100 -6.75 -6.60 -4.40
C MET A 100 -7.90 -5.78 -4.94
N GLU A 101 -8.26 -4.71 -4.23
CA GLU A 101 -9.21 -3.70 -4.68
C GLU A 101 -8.49 -2.41 -5.02
N VAL A 102 -8.94 -1.73 -6.08
CA VAL A 102 -8.36 -0.48 -6.57
C VAL A 102 -9.44 0.48 -7.05
N ALA A 103 -9.20 1.77 -6.87
CA ALA A 103 -10.05 2.84 -7.39
C ALA A 103 -9.24 4.11 -7.68
N TYR A 104 -9.76 4.99 -8.53
CA TYR A 104 -9.16 6.30 -8.82
C TYR A 104 -10.13 7.41 -8.47
N TRP A 105 -9.62 8.47 -7.84
CA TRP A 105 -10.39 9.65 -7.46
C TRP A 105 -9.58 10.92 -7.65
N SER A 106 -10.25 12.05 -7.83
CA SER A 106 -9.60 13.38 -7.91
C SER A 106 -9.17 13.92 -6.54
N GLY A 107 -9.67 13.32 -5.44
CA GLY A 107 -9.42 13.73 -4.07
C GLY A 107 -9.38 12.54 -3.10
N VAL A 108 -9.13 12.85 -1.83
CA VAL A 108 -9.02 11.90 -0.72
C VAL A 108 -9.95 12.28 0.42
N GLU A 109 -11.15 12.77 0.13
CA GLU A 109 -12.09 13.20 1.17
C GLU A 109 -12.72 12.01 1.89
N LEU A 110 -13.20 12.21 3.13
CA LEU A 110 -13.84 11.16 3.91
C LEU A 110 -14.96 10.40 3.17
N PRO A 111 -15.87 11.07 2.40
CA PRO A 111 -16.85 10.36 1.58
C PRO A 111 -16.23 9.48 0.49
N VAL A 112 -15.06 9.85 -0.04
CA VAL A 112 -14.33 9.08 -1.04
C VAL A 112 -13.73 7.82 -0.41
N THR A 113 -13.04 7.95 0.73
CA THR A 113 -12.54 6.79 1.47
C THR A 113 -13.68 5.84 1.84
N ARG A 114 -14.83 6.37 2.31
CA ARG A 114 -16.00 5.55 2.63
C ARG A 114 -16.50 4.74 1.43
N LYS A 115 -16.62 5.34 0.25
CA LYS A 115 -17.00 4.62 -0.97
C LYS A 115 -16.02 3.51 -1.33
N PHE A 116 -14.73 3.72 -1.08
CA PHE A 116 -13.74 2.67 -1.30
C PHE A 116 -13.89 1.52 -0.30
N LEU A 117 -14.21 1.81 0.97
CA LEU A 117 -14.53 0.78 1.96
C LEU A 117 -15.81 0.00 1.58
N GLU A 118 -16.83 0.68 1.05
CA GLU A 118 -18.04 0.03 0.51
C GLU A 118 -17.71 -0.90 -0.67
N GLN A 119 -16.81 -0.49 -1.57
CA GLN A 119 -16.32 -1.36 -2.65
C GLN A 119 -15.63 -2.62 -2.10
N ILE A 120 -14.79 -2.48 -1.06
CA ILE A 120 -14.12 -3.62 -0.44
C ILE A 120 -15.15 -4.55 0.20
N ALA A 121 -16.13 -4.04 0.94
CA ALA A 121 -17.18 -4.85 1.54
C ALA A 121 -18.05 -5.57 0.48
N ALA A 122 -18.31 -4.90 -0.65
CA ALA A 122 -19.04 -5.48 -1.76
C ALA A 122 -18.26 -6.58 -2.51
N SER A 123 -16.94 -6.65 -2.37
CA SER A 123 -16.12 -7.69 -3.01
C SER A 123 -16.38 -9.10 -2.46
N GLU A 124 -16.75 -9.22 -1.18
CA GLU A 124 -17.17 -10.46 -0.55
C GLU A 124 -18.23 -10.21 0.53
N PRO A 125 -19.52 -10.02 0.17
CA PRO A 125 -20.57 -9.62 1.11
C PRO A 125 -20.79 -10.60 2.27
N ALA A 126 -20.36 -11.86 2.14
CA ALA A 126 -20.45 -12.87 3.19
C ALA A 126 -19.34 -12.74 4.25
N ALA A 127 -18.29 -11.95 3.99
CA ALA A 127 -17.14 -11.79 4.88
C ALA A 127 -17.24 -10.55 5.77
N GLU A 128 -16.38 -10.54 6.79
CA GLU A 128 -16.06 -9.38 7.61
C GLU A 128 -14.70 -8.84 7.17
N HIS A 129 -14.60 -7.53 6.93
CA HIS A 129 -13.44 -6.88 6.35
C HIS A 129 -12.74 -6.02 7.41
N VAL A 130 -11.54 -6.42 7.81
CA VAL A 130 -10.66 -5.63 8.68
C VAL A 130 -9.71 -4.81 7.83
N ILE A 131 -9.80 -3.49 7.90
CA ILE A 131 -8.99 -2.57 7.12
C ILE A 131 -7.90 -1.97 8.02
N ILE A 132 -6.65 -2.10 7.59
CA ILE A 132 -5.48 -1.55 8.25
C ILE A 132 -4.91 -0.44 7.37
N TYR A 133 -4.90 0.78 7.89
CA TYR A 133 -4.49 1.98 7.15
C TYR A 133 -4.07 3.07 8.14
N ASP A 134 -3.49 4.16 7.65
CA ASP A 134 -2.92 5.20 8.51
C ASP A 134 -4.00 6.05 9.21
N GLY A 135 -3.55 6.97 10.06
CA GLY A 135 -4.43 7.86 10.83
C GLY A 135 -4.83 9.16 10.11
N ALA A 136 -4.79 9.23 8.78
CA ALA A 136 -5.08 10.46 8.03
C ALA A 136 -6.45 11.05 8.39
N GLY A 137 -6.57 12.38 8.29
CA GLY A 137 -7.80 13.09 8.70
C GLY A 137 -9.04 12.72 7.89
N PHE A 138 -8.86 12.16 6.69
CA PHE A 138 -9.93 11.68 5.82
C PHE A 138 -10.28 10.20 6.03
N HIS A 139 -9.56 9.50 6.90
CA HIS A 139 -9.84 8.11 7.25
C HIS A 139 -10.95 8.02 8.31
N PRO A 140 -12.02 7.23 8.07
CA PRO A 140 -13.06 6.99 9.06
C PRO A 140 -12.50 6.41 10.36
N LYS A 141 -12.66 7.14 11.48
CA LYS A 141 -12.18 6.72 12.80
C LYS A 141 -13.28 5.95 13.53
N PRO A 142 -13.00 4.75 14.07
CA PRO A 142 -13.92 4.01 14.93
C PRO A 142 -14.44 4.88 16.08
N GLY A 143 -15.75 4.82 16.33
CA GLY A 143 -16.42 5.59 17.39
C GLY A 143 -16.67 7.07 17.06
N VAL A 144 -16.08 7.62 15.99
CA VAL A 144 -16.32 9.01 15.54
C VAL A 144 -17.11 9.04 14.23
N HIS A 145 -16.79 8.14 13.31
CA HIS A 145 -17.44 8.05 12.01
C HIS A 145 -18.12 6.69 11.85
N THR A 146 -19.29 6.68 11.23
CA THR A 146 -20.01 5.44 10.90
C THR A 146 -19.25 4.71 9.78
N LEU A 147 -18.88 3.46 10.02
CA LEU A 147 -18.28 2.58 9.02
C LEU A 147 -19.36 1.88 8.17
N PRO A 148 -19.05 1.44 6.94
CA PRO A 148 -19.93 0.53 6.22
C PRO A 148 -20.19 -0.76 7.00
N GLU A 149 -21.27 -1.44 6.68
CA GLU A 149 -21.57 -2.73 7.29
C GLU A 149 -20.45 -3.74 7.03
N HIS A 150 -20.13 -4.57 8.02
CA HIS A 150 -19.08 -5.59 7.96
C HIS A 150 -17.65 -5.05 7.78
N VAL A 151 -17.44 -3.75 7.98
CA VAL A 151 -16.12 -3.12 7.94
C VAL A 151 -15.65 -2.77 9.35
N HIS A 152 -14.44 -3.21 9.65
CA HIS A 152 -13.71 -2.93 10.90
C HIS A 152 -12.40 -2.23 10.56
N VAL A 153 -11.88 -1.43 11.48
CA VAL A 153 -10.70 -0.59 11.22
C VAL A 153 -9.66 -0.74 12.33
N ILE A 154 -8.40 -0.94 11.93
CA ILE A 154 -7.23 -0.83 12.80
C ILE A 154 -6.31 0.25 12.22
N THR A 155 -5.99 1.26 13.03
CA THR A 155 -5.12 2.35 12.60
C THR A 155 -3.65 2.03 12.82
N LEU A 156 -2.82 2.26 11.79
CA LEU A 156 -1.36 2.18 11.88
C LEU A 156 -0.80 3.29 12.78
N PRO A 157 0.37 3.07 13.42
CA PRO A 157 1.07 4.15 14.10
C PRO A 157 1.44 5.26 13.10
N PRO A 158 1.41 6.53 13.53
CA PRO A 158 1.77 7.65 12.66
C PRO A 158 3.16 7.49 12.03
N TYR A 159 3.31 7.96 10.80
CA TYR A 159 4.60 8.01 10.09
C TYR A 159 5.34 6.67 10.00
N SER A 160 4.60 5.57 9.84
CA SER A 160 5.15 4.21 9.76
C SER A 160 4.83 3.53 8.41
N PRO A 161 5.21 4.15 7.26
CA PRO A 161 4.90 3.61 5.93
C PRO A 161 5.53 2.22 5.70
N GLU A 162 6.63 1.89 6.39
CA GLU A 162 7.27 0.57 6.31
C GLU A 162 6.41 -0.58 6.86
N LEU A 163 5.29 -0.28 7.52
CA LEU A 163 4.32 -1.29 7.93
C LEU A 163 3.35 -1.66 6.81
N ASN A 164 3.11 -0.76 5.86
CA ASN A 164 2.10 -0.90 4.83
C ASN A 164 2.71 -1.43 3.51
N PRO A 165 2.41 -2.67 3.08
CA PRO A 165 2.95 -3.23 1.85
C PRO A 165 2.42 -2.54 0.58
N VAL A 166 1.34 -1.75 0.69
CA VAL A 166 0.82 -0.96 -0.43
C VAL A 166 1.85 0.11 -0.87
N GLU A 167 2.74 0.55 0.02
CA GLU A 167 3.85 1.44 -0.35
C GLU A 167 4.81 0.78 -1.37
N ASN A 168 5.04 -0.54 -1.27
CA ASN A 168 5.84 -1.27 -2.26
C ASN A 168 5.11 -1.33 -3.61
N LEU A 169 3.78 -1.47 -3.60
CA LEU A 169 2.98 -1.40 -4.82
C LEU A 169 3.13 -0.02 -5.49
N TRP A 170 3.09 1.07 -4.72
CA TRP A 170 3.30 2.41 -5.26
C TRP A 170 4.68 2.58 -5.88
N ASP A 171 5.73 2.05 -5.26
CA ASP A 171 7.07 2.11 -5.84
C ASP A 171 7.20 1.34 -7.15
N LEU A 172 6.51 0.20 -7.27
CA LEU A 172 6.43 -0.58 -8.50
C LEU A 172 5.64 0.15 -9.59
N LEU A 173 4.50 0.74 -9.25
CA LEU A 173 3.73 1.56 -10.19
C LEU A 173 4.50 2.80 -10.64
N ARG A 174 5.33 3.38 -9.77
CA ARG A 174 6.23 4.47 -10.14
C ARG A 174 7.27 4.04 -11.17
N ASP A 175 7.76 2.80 -11.14
CA ASP A 175 8.63 2.29 -12.21
C ASP A 175 7.92 2.22 -13.56
N GLU A 176 6.62 1.90 -13.58
CA GLU A 176 5.79 1.81 -14.80
C GLU A 176 5.56 3.15 -15.51
N VAL A 177 5.75 4.27 -14.80
CA VAL A 177 5.44 5.63 -15.25
C VAL A 177 6.63 6.59 -15.20
N CYS A 178 7.78 6.16 -14.66
CA CYS A 178 8.99 6.98 -14.63
C CYS A 178 9.62 7.14 -16.03
N ASN A 179 10.53 8.11 -16.18
CA ASN A 179 11.36 8.29 -17.37
C ASN A 179 10.59 8.53 -18.68
N GLN A 180 9.34 8.98 -18.59
CA GLN A 180 8.46 9.29 -19.72
C GLN A 180 7.55 10.46 -19.38
N ALA A 181 6.90 11.04 -20.40
CA ALA A 181 5.93 12.11 -20.25
C ALA A 181 4.56 11.64 -20.78
N PHE A 182 3.48 12.11 -20.17
CA PHE A 182 2.11 11.73 -20.54
C PHE A 182 1.31 12.96 -20.98
N ASP A 183 0.60 12.87 -22.10
CA ASP A 183 -0.17 14.01 -22.63
C ASP A 183 -1.39 14.36 -21.77
N SER A 184 -1.95 13.39 -21.04
CA SER A 184 -3.15 13.55 -20.23
C SER A 184 -3.13 12.63 -19.00
N LEU A 185 -3.92 12.99 -17.98
CA LEU A 185 -4.18 12.11 -16.84
C LEU A 185 -4.82 10.78 -17.27
N GLY A 186 -5.63 10.79 -18.33
CA GLY A 186 -6.24 9.58 -18.89
C GLY A 186 -5.21 8.58 -19.40
N ASN A 187 -4.16 9.05 -20.09
CA ASN A 187 -3.07 8.18 -20.58
C ASN A 187 -2.26 7.60 -19.41
N LEU A 188 -1.95 8.43 -18.41
CA LEU A 188 -1.27 7.99 -17.18
C LEU A 188 -2.10 6.95 -16.42
N GLN A 189 -3.39 7.24 -16.18
CA GLN A 189 -4.31 6.33 -15.51
C GLN A 189 -4.48 5.02 -16.28
N SER A 190 -4.51 5.06 -17.62
CA SER A 190 -4.57 3.86 -18.45
C SER A 190 -3.33 2.99 -18.27
N ARG A 191 -2.13 3.60 -18.25
CA ARG A 191 -0.88 2.87 -17.98
C ARG A 191 -0.88 2.21 -16.61
N LEU A 192 -1.27 2.94 -15.57
CA LEU A 192 -1.39 2.41 -14.21
C LEU A 192 -2.45 1.31 -14.12
N THR A 193 -3.56 1.45 -14.85
CA THR A 193 -4.65 0.45 -14.85
C THR A 193 -4.16 -0.88 -15.42
N VAL A 194 -3.40 -0.87 -16.51
CA VAL A 194 -2.80 -2.09 -17.07
C VAL A 194 -1.85 -2.74 -16.05
N ALA A 195 -1.01 -1.95 -15.38
CA ALA A 195 -0.11 -2.46 -14.35
C ALA A 195 -0.88 -3.05 -13.16
N LEU A 196 -1.91 -2.36 -12.66
CA LEU A 196 -2.73 -2.81 -11.54
C LEU A 196 -3.58 -4.05 -11.88
N GLN A 197 -4.10 -4.15 -13.10
CA GLN A 197 -4.83 -5.35 -13.56
C GLN A 197 -3.94 -6.60 -13.49
N ASN A 198 -2.65 -6.47 -13.82
CA ASN A 198 -1.68 -7.55 -13.69
C ASN A 198 -1.49 -8.00 -12.24
N TYR A 199 -1.59 -7.11 -11.24
CA TYR A 199 -1.59 -7.52 -9.83
C TYR A 199 -2.93 -8.15 -9.43
N ARG A 200 -4.06 -7.53 -9.83
CA ARG A 200 -5.41 -7.98 -9.47
C ARG A 200 -5.74 -9.39 -9.98
N GLN A 201 -5.18 -9.77 -11.13
CA GLN A 201 -5.38 -11.09 -11.74
C GLN A 201 -4.44 -12.16 -11.16
N HIS A 202 -3.41 -11.80 -10.40
CA HIS A 202 -2.39 -12.73 -9.92
C HIS A 202 -2.19 -12.59 -8.41
N SER A 203 -2.95 -13.37 -7.64
CA SER A 203 -2.87 -13.40 -6.17
C SER A 203 -1.46 -13.66 -5.63
N THR A 204 -0.65 -14.45 -6.35
CA THR A 204 0.76 -14.69 -6.01
C THR A 204 1.62 -13.42 -6.05
N LYS A 205 1.31 -12.47 -6.93
CA LYS A 205 1.97 -11.16 -6.96
C LYS A 205 1.53 -10.25 -5.82
N VAL A 206 0.26 -10.27 -5.46
CA VAL A 206 -0.24 -9.48 -4.32
C VAL A 206 0.36 -10.02 -3.04
N THR A 207 0.25 -11.34 -2.82
CA THR A 207 0.83 -11.98 -1.63
C THR A 207 2.34 -11.80 -1.55
N SER A 208 3.10 -11.77 -2.66
CA SER A 208 4.55 -11.54 -2.60
C SER A 208 4.93 -10.14 -2.07
N LEU A 209 4.05 -9.14 -2.18
CA LEU A 209 4.24 -7.80 -1.63
C LEU A 209 3.93 -7.73 -0.13
N ILE A 210 3.02 -8.58 0.36
CA ILE A 210 2.62 -8.58 1.78
C ILE A 210 3.81 -8.98 2.66
N HIS A 211 4.11 -8.12 3.64
CA HIS A 211 5.21 -8.32 4.57
C HIS A 211 5.07 -9.63 5.37
N GLY A 212 6.18 -10.35 5.54
CA GLY A 212 6.15 -11.67 6.21
C GLY A 212 5.64 -11.62 7.66
N TRP A 213 5.84 -10.52 8.37
CA TRP A 213 5.38 -10.37 9.75
C TRP A 213 3.85 -10.34 9.83
N ILE A 214 3.17 -9.61 8.94
CA ILE A 214 1.71 -9.52 8.96
C ILE A 214 1.07 -10.84 8.52
N LYS A 215 1.64 -11.54 7.53
CA LYS A 215 1.18 -12.89 7.16
C LYS A 215 1.22 -13.85 8.35
N ARG A 216 2.32 -13.86 9.10
CA ARG A 216 2.45 -14.70 10.30
C ARG A 216 1.43 -14.34 11.36
N THR A 217 1.23 -13.04 11.61
CA THR A 217 0.24 -12.58 12.59
C THR A 217 -1.18 -12.95 12.19
N VAL A 218 -1.57 -12.70 10.93
CA VAL A 218 -2.88 -13.06 10.39
C VAL A 218 -3.11 -14.57 10.47
N ASN A 219 -2.16 -15.38 9.99
CA ASN A 219 -2.28 -16.85 10.03
C ASN A 219 -2.36 -17.39 11.46
N ALA A 220 -1.68 -16.76 12.42
CA ALA A 220 -1.71 -17.17 13.83
C ALA A 220 -2.94 -16.64 14.60
N SER A 221 -3.61 -15.61 14.08
CA SER A 221 -4.77 -14.99 14.74
C SER A 221 -6.08 -15.76 14.56
N SER A 222 -6.12 -16.85 13.79
CA SER A 222 -7.32 -17.72 13.73
C SER A 222 -7.08 -19.15 13.24
N PRO A 223 -7.61 -20.17 13.94
CA PRO A 223 -7.82 -21.52 13.40
C PRO A 223 -9.04 -21.65 12.47
N SER A 224 -9.91 -20.64 12.40
CA SER A 224 -11.17 -20.65 11.62
C SER A 224 -11.11 -19.80 10.32
N ILE A 225 -9.95 -19.18 10.02
CA ILE A 225 -9.68 -18.37 8.81
C ILE A 225 -8.93 -19.18 7.73
N ILE A 226 -8.93 -20.50 7.80
CA ILE A 226 -8.20 -21.35 6.84
C ILE A 226 -9.19 -21.92 5.81
N PRO A 227 -9.18 -21.50 4.53
CA PRO A 227 -9.49 -22.45 3.47
C PRO A 227 -8.40 -23.51 3.52
N VAL A 228 -8.80 -24.75 3.75
CA VAL A 228 -7.93 -25.92 3.61
C VAL A 228 -7.30 -25.85 2.23
N PHE A 229 -5.99 -25.61 2.17
CA PHE A 229 -5.24 -25.86 0.94
C PHE A 229 -5.18 -27.39 0.79
N ASN A 230 -6.01 -27.94 -0.09
CA ASN A 230 -5.74 -29.23 -0.73
C ASN A 230 -4.74 -29.02 -1.87
#